data_AF-A0A925RRP7-F1
#
_entry.id   AF-A0A925RRP7-F1
#
_cell.length_a   1.000
_cell.length_b   1.000
_cell.length_c   1.000
_cell.angle_alpha   90.00
_cell.angle_beta   90.00
_cell.angle_gamma   90.00
#
_symmetry.space_group_name_H-M   'P 1'
#
loop_
_entity.id
_entity.type
_entity.pdbx_description
1 polymer ?
#
loop_
_entity_poly.entity_id
_entity_poly.type
_entity_poly.pdbx_seq_one_letter_code
_entity_poly.pdbx_strand_id
1 'polypeptide(L)'
;AAGRALALDPDSTEASDLVTSLIIEPPDVLPPALEQSLAAAEREASRVRARTAIFAFSAVLPLIGVVPFVTVKSWPLLIGFFGSMLGMAFVSWLSYRRGAQVIPISLATTFVTTLFVSRVAGPFVLTPILISGIVLGLAAMPALRARPWIVVAWIVAATVAPVILEAIGWFEQTWWFDGDTLRIRSMIIHGNNRTVETIVMVATHIAFISMSGMFTRAISHDRHAAERRLHIQAWHLRHLLPSRRPSP
;
A
#
# COMPACT_ATOMS: atom_id res chain seq x y z
N ALA A 1 16.32 31.53 -18.92
CA ALA A 1 17.24 32.52 -19.51
C ALA A 1 18.62 31.91 -19.76
N ALA A 2 19.22 31.26 -18.76
CA ALA A 2 20.52 30.58 -18.84
C ALA A 2 20.69 29.63 -20.05
N GLY A 3 19.73 28.72 -20.29
CA GLY A 3 19.80 27.81 -21.44
C GLY A 3 19.73 28.49 -22.81
N ARG A 4 19.13 29.68 -22.92
CA ARG A 4 19.16 30.47 -24.16
C ARG A 4 20.48 31.24 -24.31
N ALA A 5 21.06 31.71 -23.20
CA ALA A 5 22.38 32.34 -23.22
C ALA A 5 23.46 31.33 -23.65
N LEU A 6 23.42 30.11 -23.13
CA LEU A 6 24.30 29.01 -23.54
C LEU A 6 24.11 28.60 -25.01
N ALA A 7 22.88 28.71 -25.54
CA ALA A 7 22.62 28.44 -26.95
C ALA A 7 23.13 29.54 -27.90
N LEU A 8 23.31 30.77 -27.39
CA LEU A 8 23.84 31.90 -28.16
C LEU A 8 25.37 31.99 -28.07
N ASP A 9 25.94 31.65 -26.92
CA ASP A 9 27.38 31.59 -26.68
C ASP A 9 27.73 30.30 -25.92
N PRO A 10 28.07 29.21 -26.65
CA PRO A 10 28.37 27.91 -26.04
C PRO A 10 29.69 27.90 -25.26
N ASP A 11 30.57 28.89 -25.46
CA ASP A 11 31.87 28.99 -24.78
C ASP A 11 31.79 29.84 -23.49
N SER A 12 30.62 30.41 -23.17
CA SER A 12 30.41 31.22 -21.96
C SER A 12 30.47 30.37 -20.69
N THR A 13 31.58 30.50 -19.94
CA THR A 13 31.77 29.84 -18.64
C THR A 13 30.74 30.28 -17.59
N GLU A 14 30.33 31.55 -17.63
CA GLU A 14 29.34 32.10 -16.69
C GLU A 14 27.94 31.53 -16.92
N ALA A 15 27.52 31.39 -18.18
CA ALA A 15 26.24 30.74 -18.50
C ALA A 15 26.25 29.25 -18.12
N SER A 16 27.37 28.56 -18.34
CA SER A 16 27.55 27.15 -17.93
C SER A 16 27.51 26.97 -16.42
N ASP A 17 28.17 27.87 -15.67
CA ASP A 17 28.18 27.85 -14.21
C ASP A 17 26.78 28.13 -13.63
N LEU A 18 26.01 29.04 -14.23
CA LEU A 18 24.65 29.35 -13.80
C LEU A 18 23.63 28.25 -14.17
N VAL A 19 23.81 27.57 -15.32
CA VAL A 19 23.04 26.35 -15.62
C VAL A 19 23.40 25.24 -14.64
N THR A 20 24.69 25.08 -14.33
CA THR A 20 25.18 24.07 -13.38
C THR A 20 24.64 24.34 -11.98
N SER A 21 24.65 25.59 -11.50
CA SER A 21 24.08 25.93 -10.19
C SER A 21 22.57 25.67 -10.15
N LEU A 22 21.82 26.03 -11.21
CA LEU A 22 20.39 25.72 -11.30
C LEU A 22 20.07 24.23 -11.39
N ILE A 23 21.01 23.39 -11.86
CA ILE A 23 20.86 21.94 -11.89
C ILE A 23 21.18 21.32 -10.52
N ILE A 24 22.17 21.87 -9.80
CA ILE A 24 22.63 21.34 -8.52
C ILE A 24 21.74 21.79 -7.36
N GLU A 25 21.29 23.04 -7.39
CA GLU A 25 20.50 23.65 -6.31
C GLU A 25 19.04 23.78 -6.75
N PRO A 26 18.14 22.88 -6.29
CA PRO A 26 16.73 23.00 -6.62
C PRO A 26 16.18 24.31 -6.03
N PRO A 27 15.35 25.06 -6.76
CA PRO A 27 14.80 26.32 -6.28
C PRO A 27 13.92 26.09 -5.04
N ASP A 28 14.03 26.96 -4.03
CA ASP A 28 13.22 26.91 -2.80
C ASP A 28 11.71 26.97 -3.09
N VAL A 29 11.33 27.68 -4.15
CA VAL A 29 9.95 27.78 -4.64
C VAL A 29 9.85 27.06 -5.97
N LEU A 30 9.07 25.98 -6.00
CA LEU A 30 8.83 25.22 -7.21
C LEU A 30 8.03 26.06 -8.21
N PRO A 31 8.43 26.12 -9.49
CA PRO A 31 7.62 26.77 -10.51
C PRO A 31 6.22 26.13 -10.59
N PRO A 32 5.13 26.90 -10.77
CA PRO A 32 3.77 26.35 -10.81
C PRO A 32 3.57 25.23 -11.84
N ALA A 33 4.28 25.30 -12.98
CA ALA A 33 4.25 24.25 -14.00
C ALA A 33 4.85 22.92 -13.51
N LEU A 34 5.92 22.98 -12.71
CA LEU A 34 6.54 21.80 -12.12
C LEU A 34 5.62 21.18 -11.06
N GLU A 35 5.02 21.99 -10.19
CA GLU A 35 4.04 21.51 -9.21
C GLU A 35 2.85 20.79 -9.88
N GLN A 36 2.30 21.37 -10.95
CA GLN A 36 1.23 20.75 -11.72
C GLN A 36 1.65 19.43 -12.36
N SER A 37 2.88 19.35 -12.88
CA SER A 37 3.42 18.12 -13.47
C SER A 37 3.64 17.02 -12.42
N LEU A 38 4.16 17.37 -11.23
CA LEU A 38 4.32 16.45 -10.11
C LEU A 38 2.97 15.96 -9.59
N ALA A 39 1.99 16.86 -9.46
CA ALA A 39 0.64 16.50 -9.08
C ALA A 39 -0.05 15.60 -10.13
N ALA A 40 0.24 15.76 -11.41
CA ALA A 40 -0.24 14.87 -12.46
C ALA A 40 0.40 13.47 -12.36
N ALA A 41 1.73 13.41 -12.18
CA ALA A 41 2.46 12.16 -12.00
C ALA A 41 2.00 11.39 -10.75
N GLU A 42 1.74 12.11 -9.64
CA GLU A 42 1.22 11.49 -8.41
C GLU A 42 -0.19 10.94 -8.58
N ARG A 43 -1.07 11.64 -9.32
CA ARG A 43 -2.41 11.13 -9.66
C ARG A 43 -2.33 9.87 -10.51
N GLU A 44 -1.39 9.80 -11.44
CA GLU A 44 -1.15 8.60 -12.27
C GLU A 44 -0.65 7.44 -11.42
N ALA A 45 0.36 7.65 -10.57
CA ALA A 45 0.84 6.64 -9.62
C ALA A 45 -0.28 6.17 -8.68
N SER A 46 -1.11 7.09 -8.18
CA SER A 46 -2.28 6.75 -7.37
C SER A 46 -3.29 5.88 -8.12
N ARG A 47 -3.49 6.10 -9.43
CA ARG A 47 -4.38 5.26 -10.26
C ARG A 47 -3.83 3.85 -10.42
N VAL A 48 -2.54 3.71 -10.69
CA VAL A 48 -1.89 2.38 -10.81
C VAL A 48 -2.03 1.61 -9.50
N ARG A 49 -1.69 2.24 -8.36
CA ARG A 49 -1.84 1.63 -7.03
C ARG A 49 -3.29 1.24 -6.71
N ALA A 50 -4.24 2.12 -7.00
CA ALA A 50 -5.66 1.86 -6.79
C ALA A 50 -6.16 0.69 -7.66
N ARG A 51 -5.71 0.60 -8.92
CA ARG A 51 -6.03 -0.54 -9.80
C ARG A 51 -5.51 -1.85 -9.25
N THR A 52 -4.26 -1.89 -8.79
CA THR A 52 -3.68 -3.09 -8.14
C THR A 52 -4.48 -3.47 -6.90
N ALA A 53 -4.89 -2.50 -6.08
CA ALA A 53 -5.70 -2.72 -4.89
C ALA A 53 -7.08 -3.35 -5.21
N ILE A 54 -7.75 -2.91 -6.28
CA ILE A 54 -9.03 -3.51 -6.73
C ILE A 54 -8.85 -5.00 -6.99
N PHE A 55 -7.82 -5.39 -7.76
CA PHE A 55 -7.55 -6.80 -8.05
C PHE A 55 -7.17 -7.58 -6.78
N ALA A 56 -6.31 -6.99 -5.95
CA ALA A 56 -5.85 -7.58 -4.70
C ALA A 56 -7.00 -7.94 -3.75
N PHE A 57 -7.91 -6.99 -3.48
CA PHE A 57 -9.08 -7.25 -2.61
C PHE A 57 -10.13 -8.13 -3.28
N SER A 58 -10.34 -8.01 -4.59
CA SER A 58 -11.30 -8.84 -5.32
C SER A 58 -10.85 -10.31 -5.43
N ALA A 59 -9.54 -10.59 -5.36
CA ALA A 59 -9.01 -11.95 -5.41
C ALA A 59 -9.44 -12.84 -4.23
N VAL A 60 -9.92 -12.24 -3.13
CA VAL A 60 -10.48 -12.96 -1.98
C VAL A 60 -11.93 -13.38 -2.22
N LEU A 61 -12.68 -12.66 -3.07
CA LEU A 61 -14.11 -12.90 -3.30
C LEU A 61 -14.43 -14.30 -3.86
N PRO A 62 -13.65 -14.90 -4.77
CA PRO A 62 -13.87 -16.28 -5.22
C PRO A 62 -13.94 -17.32 -4.10
N LEU A 63 -13.36 -17.05 -2.92
CA LEU A 63 -13.47 -17.93 -1.76
C LEU A 63 -14.91 -18.07 -1.25
N ILE A 64 -15.84 -17.19 -1.67
CA ILE A 64 -17.27 -17.34 -1.39
C ILE A 64 -17.83 -18.66 -1.94
N GLY A 65 -17.26 -19.18 -3.05
CA GLY A 65 -17.63 -20.47 -3.62
C GLY A 65 -17.37 -21.65 -2.69
N VAL A 66 -16.52 -21.47 -1.66
CA VAL A 66 -16.23 -22.50 -0.66
C VAL A 66 -17.26 -22.52 0.47
N VAL A 67 -18.00 -21.42 0.67
CA VAL A 67 -18.97 -21.27 1.77
C VAL A 67 -20.00 -22.41 1.84
N PRO A 68 -20.57 -22.91 0.73
CA PRO A 68 -21.52 -24.04 0.78
C PRO A 68 -20.91 -25.36 1.29
N PHE A 69 -19.58 -25.50 1.27
CA PHE A 69 -18.88 -26.71 1.67
C PHE A 69 -18.41 -26.69 3.14
N VAL A 70 -18.66 -25.59 3.85
CA VAL A 70 -18.23 -25.41 5.25
C VAL A 70 -19.42 -25.04 6.15
N THR A 71 -19.40 -25.48 7.40
CA THR A 71 -20.42 -25.09 8.37
C THR A 71 -20.10 -23.72 8.93
N VAL A 72 -20.86 -22.71 8.52
CA VAL A 72 -20.73 -21.32 8.96
C VAL A 72 -21.41 -21.14 10.32
N LYS A 73 -20.65 -20.76 11.35
CA LYS A 73 -21.24 -20.48 12.68
C LYS A 73 -21.85 -19.08 12.80
N SER A 74 -21.29 -18.10 12.10
CA SER A 74 -21.71 -16.70 12.18
C SER A 74 -21.80 -16.08 10.80
N TRP A 75 -23.02 -16.06 10.25
CA TRP A 75 -23.33 -15.37 9.00
C TRP A 75 -23.04 -13.87 9.05
N PRO A 76 -23.32 -13.12 10.14
CA PRO A 76 -23.01 -11.70 10.21
C PRO A 76 -21.51 -11.40 10.04
N LEU A 77 -20.63 -12.21 10.67
CA LEU A 77 -19.18 -12.04 10.52
C LEU A 77 -18.71 -12.37 9.10
N LEU A 78 -19.28 -13.41 8.48
CA LEU A 78 -18.96 -13.78 7.11
C LEU A 78 -19.39 -12.71 6.11
N ILE A 79 -20.62 -12.20 6.24
CA ILE A 79 -21.14 -11.10 5.42
C ILE A 79 -20.33 -9.83 5.66
N GLY A 80 -19.99 -9.52 6.92
CA GLY A 80 -19.15 -8.37 7.27
C GLY A 80 -17.74 -8.47 6.67
N PHE A 81 -17.13 -9.65 6.71
CA PHE A 81 -15.82 -9.91 6.08
C PHE A 81 -15.86 -9.67 4.57
N PHE A 82 -16.73 -10.36 3.84
CA PHE A 82 -16.82 -10.21 2.38
C PHE A 82 -17.31 -8.81 1.98
N GLY A 83 -18.25 -8.24 2.74
CA GLY A 83 -18.72 -6.87 2.57
C GLY A 83 -17.60 -5.85 2.77
N SER A 84 -16.71 -6.05 3.74
CA SER A 84 -15.55 -5.17 3.97
C SER A 84 -14.54 -5.28 2.82
N MET A 85 -14.27 -6.48 2.30
CA MET A 85 -13.38 -6.69 1.14
C MET A 85 -13.96 -6.03 -0.12
N LEU A 86 -15.26 -6.19 -0.36
CA LEU A 86 -15.96 -5.52 -1.45
C LEU A 86 -15.95 -3.99 -1.27
N GLY A 87 -16.13 -3.51 -0.03
CA GLY A 87 -16.02 -2.09 0.32
C GLY A 87 -14.63 -1.53 0.02
N MET A 88 -13.56 -2.25 0.35
CA MET A 88 -12.19 -1.86 0.00
C MET A 88 -11.96 -1.83 -1.52
N ALA A 89 -12.46 -2.82 -2.24
CA ALA A 89 -12.41 -2.83 -3.70
C ALA A 89 -13.16 -1.62 -4.29
N PHE A 90 -14.32 -1.29 -3.74
CA PHE A 90 -15.12 -0.13 -4.13
C PHE A 90 -14.44 1.21 -3.82
N VAL A 91 -13.86 1.38 -2.63
CA VAL A 91 -13.09 2.58 -2.27
C VAL A 91 -11.85 2.72 -3.14
N SER A 92 -11.19 1.60 -3.48
CA SER A 92 -10.06 1.58 -4.41
C SER A 92 -10.50 1.97 -5.82
N TRP A 93 -11.65 1.49 -6.29
CA TRP A 93 -12.24 1.89 -7.56
C TRP A 93 -12.63 3.37 -7.60
N LEU A 94 -13.20 3.91 -6.52
CA LEU A 94 -13.52 5.32 -6.42
C LEU A 94 -12.26 6.19 -6.43
N SER A 95 -11.21 5.74 -5.74
CA SER A 95 -9.90 6.38 -5.73
C SER A 95 -9.25 6.36 -7.12
N TYR A 96 -9.39 5.25 -7.85
CA TYR A 96 -8.97 5.13 -9.25
C TYR A 96 -9.70 6.14 -10.14
N ARG A 97 -11.04 6.22 -10.05
CA ARG A 97 -11.83 7.17 -10.85
C ARG A 97 -11.53 8.63 -10.54
N ARG A 98 -11.38 8.97 -9.26
CA ARG A 98 -11.07 10.35 -8.83
C ARG A 98 -9.61 10.73 -9.04
N GLY A 99 -8.71 9.75 -9.16
CA GLY A 99 -7.26 9.98 -9.20
C GLY A 99 -6.69 10.49 -7.88
N ALA A 100 -7.48 10.48 -6.81
CA ALA A 100 -7.09 10.95 -5.48
C ALA A 100 -7.71 10.03 -4.41
N GLN A 101 -6.93 9.70 -3.39
CA GLN A 101 -7.38 8.90 -2.25
C GLN A 101 -7.90 9.80 -1.14
N VAL A 102 -9.06 9.46 -0.59
CA VAL A 102 -9.63 10.13 0.57
C VAL A 102 -9.12 9.43 1.82
N ILE A 103 -8.04 9.97 2.39
CA ILE A 103 -7.25 9.32 3.47
C ILE A 103 -8.12 8.83 4.63
N PRO A 104 -9.06 9.62 5.20
CA PRO A 104 -9.87 9.15 6.33
C PRO A 104 -10.73 7.93 5.97
N ILE A 105 -11.29 7.91 4.75
CA ILE A 105 -12.10 6.79 4.26
C ILE A 105 -11.21 5.56 4.07
N SER A 106 -10.01 5.71 3.51
CA SER A 106 -9.06 4.59 3.35
C SER A 106 -8.61 4.02 4.70
N LEU A 107 -8.29 4.87 5.69
CA LEU A 107 -7.92 4.42 7.03
C LEU A 107 -9.07 3.71 7.75
N ALA A 108 -10.29 4.25 7.67
CA ALA A 108 -11.46 3.64 8.29
C ALA A 108 -11.82 2.29 7.64
N THR A 109 -11.83 2.22 6.31
CA THR A 109 -12.17 0.99 5.58
C THR A 109 -11.13 -0.11 5.79
N THR A 110 -9.83 0.21 5.69
CA THR A 110 -8.76 -0.74 6.02
C THR A 110 -8.83 -1.22 7.46
N PHE A 111 -9.16 -0.35 8.42
CA PHE A 111 -9.31 -0.70 9.83
C PHE A 111 -10.47 -1.68 10.04
N VAL A 112 -11.64 -1.37 9.48
CA VAL A 112 -12.82 -2.25 9.55
C VAL A 112 -12.54 -3.60 8.92
N THR A 113 -11.89 -3.63 7.75
CA THR A 113 -11.51 -4.91 7.12
C THR A 113 -10.52 -5.70 7.98
N THR A 114 -9.53 -5.03 8.57
CA THR A 114 -8.57 -5.69 9.48
C THR A 114 -9.26 -6.27 10.70
N LEU A 115 -10.24 -5.56 11.26
CA LEU A 115 -11.07 -6.04 12.37
C LEU A 115 -11.82 -7.33 11.98
N PHE A 116 -12.51 -7.34 10.84
CA PHE A 116 -13.20 -8.55 10.36
C PHE A 116 -12.24 -9.70 10.08
N VAL A 117 -11.11 -9.44 9.43
CA VAL A 117 -10.09 -10.47 9.15
C VAL A 117 -9.54 -11.06 10.44
N SER A 118 -9.27 -10.23 11.45
CA SER A 118 -8.84 -10.68 12.78
C SER A 118 -9.85 -11.63 13.43
N ARG A 119 -11.15 -11.42 13.22
CA ARG A 119 -12.20 -12.28 13.76
C ARG A 119 -12.35 -13.58 12.97
N VAL A 120 -12.17 -13.53 11.65
CA VAL A 120 -12.31 -14.69 10.76
C VAL A 120 -11.13 -15.65 10.92
N ALA A 121 -9.93 -15.08 10.88
CA ALA A 121 -8.69 -15.79 10.66
C ALA A 121 -7.71 -15.75 11.85
N GLY A 122 -8.11 -15.10 12.93
CA GLY A 122 -7.32 -14.94 14.15
C GLY A 122 -6.38 -13.73 14.11
N PRO A 123 -6.17 -13.05 15.25
CA PRO A 123 -5.34 -11.84 15.33
C PRO A 123 -3.85 -12.10 15.05
N PHE A 124 -3.37 -13.33 15.23
CA PHE A 124 -1.94 -13.65 15.18
C PHE A 124 -1.47 -14.42 13.94
N VAL A 125 -2.39 -14.84 13.05
CA VAL A 125 -2.05 -15.70 11.90
C VAL A 125 -2.11 -14.92 10.59
N LEU A 126 -3.32 -14.64 10.08
CA LEU A 126 -3.48 -13.96 8.79
C LEU A 126 -3.51 -12.42 8.91
N THR A 127 -3.90 -11.91 10.07
CA THR A 127 -4.03 -10.47 10.32
C THR A 127 -2.72 -9.71 10.15
N PRO A 128 -1.56 -10.16 10.66
CA PRO A 128 -0.29 -9.47 10.44
C PRO A 128 0.12 -9.40 8.96
N ILE A 129 -0.19 -10.45 8.18
CA ILE A 129 0.09 -10.50 6.73
C ILE A 129 -0.75 -9.43 6.01
N LEU A 130 -2.03 -9.33 6.36
CA LEU A 130 -2.91 -8.31 5.82
C LEU A 130 -2.45 -6.89 6.21
N ILE A 131 -2.16 -6.67 7.50
CA ILE A 131 -1.68 -5.37 8.01
C ILE A 131 -0.42 -4.96 7.26
N SER A 132 0.52 -5.87 7.03
CA SER A 132 1.75 -5.57 6.28
C SER A 132 1.45 -5.07 4.86
N GLY A 133 0.54 -5.73 4.14
CA GLY A 133 0.11 -5.29 2.81
C GLY A 133 -0.61 -3.93 2.83
N ILE A 134 -1.47 -3.69 3.82
CA ILE A 134 -2.17 -2.42 3.99
C ILE A 134 -1.18 -1.29 4.31
N VAL A 135 -0.26 -1.51 5.24
CA VAL A 135 0.77 -0.53 5.65
C VAL A 135 1.61 -0.12 4.46
N LEU A 136 2.00 -1.07 3.61
CA LEU A 136 2.74 -0.78 2.40
C LEU A 136 1.94 0.14 1.45
N GLY A 137 0.64 -0.11 1.30
CA GLY A 137 -0.26 0.76 0.54
C GLY A 137 -0.45 2.15 1.17
N LEU A 138 -0.60 2.24 2.49
CA LEU A 138 -0.74 3.50 3.23
C LEU A 138 0.55 4.33 3.19
N ALA A 139 1.72 3.71 3.36
CA ALA A 139 3.03 4.37 3.32
C ALA A 139 3.37 4.93 1.93
N ALA A 140 2.75 4.39 0.87
CA ALA A 140 2.89 4.93 -0.48
C ALA A 140 2.15 6.28 -0.68
N MET A 141 1.21 6.66 0.21
CA MET A 141 0.44 7.89 0.09
C MET A 141 1.26 9.12 0.53
N PRO A 142 1.40 10.18 -0.29
CA PRO A 142 2.23 11.35 0.05
C PRO A 142 1.84 12.03 1.36
N ALA A 143 0.54 12.18 1.61
CA ALA A 143 0.02 12.83 2.81
C ALA A 143 0.30 12.05 4.10
N LEU A 144 0.36 10.72 4.02
CA LEU A 144 0.75 9.87 5.16
C LEU A 144 2.27 9.77 5.29
N ARG A 145 3.01 9.86 4.19
CA ARG A 145 4.48 9.93 4.21
C ARG A 145 4.99 11.17 4.96
N ALA A 146 4.29 12.30 4.84
CA ALA A 146 4.59 13.51 5.61
C ALA A 146 4.23 13.39 7.11
N ARG A 147 3.43 12.38 7.50
CA ARG A 147 2.93 12.18 8.87
C ARG A 147 3.01 10.69 9.26
N PRO A 148 4.22 10.10 9.32
CA PRO A 148 4.38 8.66 9.49
C PRO A 148 3.77 8.13 10.79
N TRP A 149 3.66 8.97 11.82
CA TRP A 149 3.02 8.63 13.09
C TRP A 149 1.55 8.24 12.95
N ILE A 150 0.83 8.74 11.92
CA ILE A 150 -0.57 8.35 11.66
C ILE A 150 -0.63 6.87 11.24
N VAL A 151 0.31 6.43 10.40
CA VAL A 151 0.39 5.02 9.99
C VAL A 151 0.76 4.14 11.18
N VAL A 152 1.71 4.58 12.02
CA VAL A 152 2.06 3.86 13.26
C VAL A 152 0.86 3.76 14.20
N ALA A 153 0.15 4.87 14.44
CA ALA A 153 -1.06 4.87 15.27
C ALA A 153 -2.13 3.95 14.69
N TRP A 154 -2.30 3.92 13.37
CA TRP A 154 -3.21 3.01 12.69
C TRP A 154 -2.79 1.54 12.87
N ILE A 155 -1.50 1.20 12.74
CA ILE A 155 -0.98 -0.17 12.96
C ILE A 155 -1.26 -0.63 14.39
N VAL A 156 -0.93 0.22 15.36
CA VAL A 156 -1.17 -0.06 16.78
C VAL A 156 -2.66 -0.26 17.02
N ALA A 157 -3.52 0.64 16.53
CA ALA A 157 -4.96 0.51 16.67
C ALA A 157 -5.48 -0.77 16.00
N ALA A 158 -5.08 -1.06 14.77
CA ALA A 158 -5.55 -2.23 14.01
C ALA A 158 -5.14 -3.56 14.64
N THR A 159 -4.00 -3.59 15.34
CA THR A 159 -3.48 -4.78 16.03
C THR A 159 -4.06 -4.94 17.44
N VAL A 160 -4.13 -3.83 18.19
CA VAL A 160 -4.49 -3.85 19.61
C VAL A 160 -6.01 -3.79 19.80
N ALA A 161 -6.76 -3.09 18.96
CA ALA A 161 -8.20 -2.94 19.13
C ALA A 161 -8.95 -4.29 19.15
N PRO A 162 -8.71 -5.26 18.24
CA PRO A 162 -9.39 -6.56 18.32
C PRO A 162 -9.12 -7.28 19.64
N VAL A 163 -7.88 -7.19 20.15
CA VAL A 163 -7.47 -7.84 21.41
C VAL A 163 -8.13 -7.18 22.62
N ILE A 164 -8.16 -5.85 22.67
CA ILE A 164 -8.86 -5.12 23.74
C ILE A 164 -10.36 -5.43 23.70
N LEU A 165 -10.96 -5.44 22.52
CA LEU A 165 -12.39 -5.74 22.34
C LEU A 165 -12.76 -7.16 22.78
N GLU A 166 -11.85 -8.13 22.61
CA GLU A 166 -12.01 -9.48 23.18
C GLU A 166 -11.82 -9.49 24.70
N ALA A 167 -10.81 -8.78 25.22
CA ALA A 167 -10.52 -8.74 26.65
C ALA A 167 -11.66 -8.12 27.48
N ILE A 168 -12.37 -7.12 26.95
CA ILE A 168 -13.55 -6.52 27.60
C ILE A 168 -14.84 -7.31 27.38
N GLY A 169 -14.81 -8.41 26.62
CA GLY A 169 -15.97 -9.26 26.36
C GLY A 169 -16.96 -8.72 25.32
N TRP A 170 -16.63 -7.67 24.57
CA TRP A 170 -17.47 -7.24 23.43
C TRP A 170 -17.41 -8.24 22.28
N PHE A 171 -16.27 -8.92 22.13
CA PHE A 171 -16.11 -10.01 21.19
C PHE A 171 -15.85 -11.32 21.92
N GLU A 172 -16.38 -12.41 21.36
CA GLU A 172 -16.07 -13.75 21.84
C GLU A 172 -14.56 -14.04 21.69
N GLN A 173 -13.96 -14.68 22.70
CA GLN A 173 -12.54 -14.96 22.74
C GLN A 173 -12.09 -15.89 21.58
N THR A 174 -11.09 -15.46 20.80
CA THR A 174 -10.54 -16.25 19.67
C THR A 174 -9.26 -17.00 20.01
N TRP A 175 -8.61 -16.62 21.11
CA TRP A 175 -7.36 -17.21 21.55
C TRP A 175 -7.29 -17.29 23.07
N TRP A 176 -6.65 -18.34 23.57
CA TRP A 176 -6.38 -18.50 24.99
C TRP A 176 -5.14 -19.39 25.17
N PHE A 177 -4.51 -19.27 26.34
CA PHE A 177 -3.49 -20.20 26.79
C PHE A 177 -4.17 -21.37 27.50
N ASP A 178 -3.86 -22.59 27.07
CA ASP A 178 -4.25 -23.83 27.72
C ASP A 178 -2.97 -24.59 28.10
N GLY A 179 -2.51 -24.36 29.34
CA GLY A 179 -1.18 -24.75 29.80
C GLY A 179 -0.07 -24.06 28.98
N ASP A 180 0.83 -24.87 28.43
CA ASP A 180 1.95 -24.41 27.58
C ASP A 180 1.56 -24.25 26.10
N THR A 181 0.27 -24.42 25.77
CA THR A 181 -0.22 -24.34 24.39
C THR A 181 -1.03 -23.07 24.15
N LEU A 182 -0.65 -22.29 23.13
CA LEU A 182 -1.50 -21.22 22.59
C LEU A 182 -2.52 -21.84 21.65
N ARG A 183 -3.80 -21.82 22.04
CA ARG A 183 -4.89 -22.30 21.19
C ARG A 183 -5.55 -21.12 20.49
N ILE A 184 -5.58 -21.19 19.17
CA ILE A 184 -6.27 -20.22 18.31
C ILE A 184 -7.45 -20.94 17.66
N ARG A 185 -8.64 -20.38 17.81
CA ARG A 185 -9.88 -20.93 17.25
C ARG A 185 -10.43 -20.00 16.18
N SER A 186 -10.65 -20.52 14.98
CA SER A 186 -11.45 -19.79 13.98
C SER A 186 -12.93 -19.82 14.36
N MET A 187 -13.58 -18.67 14.29
CA MET A 187 -14.99 -18.51 14.61
C MET A 187 -15.92 -18.90 13.47
N ILE A 188 -15.41 -19.01 12.25
CA ILE A 188 -16.28 -19.13 11.07
C ILE A 188 -16.45 -20.58 10.65
N ILE A 189 -15.36 -21.35 10.64
CA ILE A 189 -15.34 -22.68 10.02
C ILE A 189 -15.25 -23.73 11.12
N HIS A 190 -16.23 -24.63 11.17
CA HIS A 190 -16.01 -25.99 11.66
C HIS A 190 -16.23 -26.90 10.46
N GLY A 191 -15.15 -27.52 9.99
CA GLY A 191 -15.21 -28.51 8.95
C GLY A 191 -15.53 -29.87 9.56
N ASN A 192 -16.49 -30.56 8.97
CA ASN A 192 -16.66 -31.99 9.21
C ASN A 192 -15.48 -32.81 8.64
N ASN A 193 -14.67 -32.22 7.77
CA ASN A 193 -13.58 -32.88 7.07
C ASN A 193 -12.28 -32.06 7.17
N ARG A 194 -11.29 -32.61 7.87
CA ARG A 194 -9.95 -32.04 8.06
C ARG A 194 -9.26 -31.67 6.75
N THR A 195 -9.51 -32.42 5.68
CA THR A 195 -8.93 -32.16 4.34
C THR A 195 -9.46 -30.85 3.76
N VAL A 196 -10.77 -30.60 3.85
CA VAL A 196 -11.39 -29.36 3.35
C VAL A 196 -10.88 -28.15 4.13
N GLU A 197 -10.80 -28.25 5.45
CA GLU A 197 -10.25 -27.17 6.30
C GLU A 197 -8.81 -26.85 5.92
N THR A 198 -7.98 -27.87 5.74
CA THR A 198 -6.57 -27.71 5.37
C THR A 198 -6.43 -27.03 4.01
N ILE A 199 -7.21 -27.46 3.01
CA ILE A 199 -7.20 -26.86 1.67
C ILE A 199 -7.63 -25.39 1.73
N VAL A 200 -8.70 -25.07 2.46
CA VAL A 200 -9.21 -23.69 2.59
C VAL A 200 -8.20 -22.79 3.29
N MET A 201 -7.59 -23.29 4.36
CA MET A 201 -6.56 -22.56 5.09
C MET A 201 -5.37 -22.26 4.19
N VAL A 202 -4.85 -23.27 3.47
CA VAL A 202 -3.73 -23.09 2.53
C VAL A 202 -4.10 -22.13 1.40
N ALA A 203 -5.28 -22.30 0.79
CA ALA A 203 -5.74 -21.42 -0.28
C ALA A 203 -5.88 -19.97 0.18
N THR A 204 -6.37 -19.75 1.40
CA THR A 204 -6.49 -18.41 2.00
C THR A 204 -5.10 -17.81 2.26
N HIS A 205 -4.17 -18.57 2.83
CA HIS A 205 -2.79 -18.09 3.01
C HIS A 205 -2.15 -17.70 1.68
N ILE A 206 -2.27 -18.56 0.65
CA ILE A 206 -1.76 -18.27 -0.70
C ILE A 206 -2.40 -16.99 -1.24
N ALA A 207 -3.71 -16.79 -1.07
CA ALA A 207 -4.41 -15.59 -1.51
C ALA A 207 -3.86 -14.33 -0.82
N PHE A 208 -3.72 -14.33 0.51
CA PHE A 208 -3.19 -13.19 1.28
C PHE A 208 -1.72 -12.90 0.99
N ILE A 209 -0.88 -13.93 0.85
CA ILE A 209 0.53 -13.78 0.47
C ILE A 209 0.63 -13.21 -0.95
N SER A 210 -0.15 -13.74 -1.89
CA SER A 210 -0.20 -13.23 -3.27
C SER A 210 -0.67 -11.77 -3.30
N MET A 211 -1.67 -11.43 -2.50
CA MET A 211 -2.17 -10.07 -2.33
C MET A 211 -1.03 -9.12 -1.89
N SER A 212 -0.31 -9.47 -0.83
CA SER A 212 0.83 -8.70 -0.33
C SER A 212 1.97 -8.61 -1.37
N GLY A 213 2.29 -9.73 -2.02
CA GLY A 213 3.31 -9.79 -3.07
C GLY A 213 2.99 -8.90 -4.28
N MET A 214 1.73 -8.84 -4.69
CA MET A 214 1.27 -7.94 -5.77
C MET A 214 1.48 -6.47 -5.41
N PHE A 215 1.15 -6.07 -4.17
CA PHE A 215 1.41 -4.70 -3.69
C PHE A 215 2.91 -4.37 -3.69
N THR A 216 3.73 -5.26 -3.13
CA THR A 216 5.19 -5.10 -3.10
C THR A 216 5.78 -5.00 -4.50
N ARG A 217 5.35 -5.86 -5.42
CA ARG A 217 5.83 -5.84 -6.80
C ARG A 217 5.43 -4.55 -7.52
N ALA A 218 4.19 -4.09 -7.37
CA ALA A 218 3.72 -2.86 -8.01
C ALA A 218 4.54 -1.65 -7.53
N ILE A 219 4.75 -1.52 -6.22
CA ILE A 219 5.51 -0.40 -5.63
C ILE A 219 6.99 -0.47 -6.00
N SER A 220 7.59 -1.65 -5.99
CA SER A 220 9.01 -1.83 -6.32
C SER A 220 9.29 -1.55 -7.79
N HIS A 221 8.41 -1.99 -8.70
CA HIS A 221 8.55 -1.76 -10.13
C HIS A 221 8.50 -0.27 -10.48
N ASP A 222 7.53 0.46 -9.93
CA ASP A 222 7.38 1.90 -10.18
C ASP A 222 8.59 2.68 -9.64
N ARG A 223 9.08 2.30 -8.45
CA ARG A 223 10.27 2.90 -7.86
C ARG A 223 11.51 2.65 -8.71
N HIS A 224 11.77 1.43 -9.14
CA HIS A 224 12.91 1.12 -9.99
C HIS A 224 12.84 1.82 -11.36
N ALA A 225 11.65 1.93 -11.95
CA ALA A 225 11.46 2.66 -13.20
C ALA A 225 11.76 4.16 -13.04
N ALA A 226 11.30 4.77 -11.94
CA ALA A 226 11.59 6.17 -11.63
C ALA A 226 13.08 6.40 -11.35
N GLU A 227 13.70 5.55 -10.52
CA GLU A 227 15.13 5.58 -10.23
C GLU A 227 15.95 5.45 -11.52
N ARG A 228 15.60 4.51 -12.41
CA ARG A 228 16.29 4.34 -13.71
C ARG A 228 16.16 5.57 -14.59
N ARG A 229 14.97 6.19 -14.68
CA ARG A 229 14.76 7.42 -15.45
C ARG A 229 15.60 8.58 -14.90
N LEU A 230 15.64 8.75 -13.58
CA LEU A 230 16.47 9.76 -12.94
C LEU A 230 17.97 9.55 -13.22
N HIS A 231 18.47 8.31 -13.16
CA HIS A 231 19.85 8.01 -13.50
C HIS A 231 20.18 8.29 -14.97
N ILE A 232 19.28 7.95 -15.90
CA ILE A 232 19.46 8.25 -17.33
C ILE A 232 19.45 9.76 -17.58
N GLN A 233 18.53 10.50 -16.96
CA GLN A 233 18.46 11.95 -17.07
C GLN A 233 19.72 12.61 -16.50
N ALA A 234 20.16 12.19 -15.31
CA ALA A 234 21.41 12.65 -14.71
C ALA A 234 22.62 12.32 -15.60
N TRP A 235 22.64 11.14 -16.23
CA TRP A 235 23.69 10.76 -17.17
C TRP A 235 23.72 11.65 -18.42
N HIS A 236 22.56 11.93 -19.05
CA HIS A 236 22.47 12.87 -20.17
C HIS A 236 22.89 14.28 -19.77
N LEU A 237 22.44 14.78 -18.62
CA LEU A 237 22.82 16.10 -18.12
C LEU A 237 24.34 16.19 -17.90
N ARG A 238 24.97 15.15 -17.36
CA ARG A 238 26.44 15.10 -17.21
C ARG A 238 27.20 15.13 -18.55
N HIS A 239 26.63 14.56 -19.61
CA HIS A 239 27.27 14.54 -20.93
C HIS A 239 27.02 15.84 -21.72
N LEU A 240 25.93 16.56 -21.44
CA LEU A 240 25.63 17.84 -22.05
C LEU A 240 26.43 18.99 -21.42
N LEU A 241 26.88 18.85 -20.18
CA LEU A 241 27.73 19.83 -19.52
C LEU A 241 29.21 19.56 -19.90
N PRO A 242 29.92 20.53 -20.51
CA PRO A 242 31.33 20.35 -20.85
C PRO A 242 32.13 20.03 -19.59
N SER A 243 32.88 18.94 -19.62
CA SER A 243 33.74 18.54 -18.50
C SER A 243 34.73 19.68 -18.24
N ARG A 244 34.63 20.35 -17.09
CA ARG A 244 35.63 21.35 -16.66
C ARG A 244 37.00 20.70 -16.79
N ARG A 245 37.81 21.16 -17.76
CA ARG A 245 39.24 20.84 -17.76
C ARG A 245 39.80 21.44 -16.47
N PRO A 246 40.45 20.65 -15.61
CA PRO A 246 41.10 21.20 -14.43
C PRO A 246 42.11 22.26 -14.90
N SER A 247 41.93 23.49 -14.42
CA SER A 247 42.87 24.58 -14.62
C SER A 247 44.22 24.17 -14.01
N PRO A 248 45.36 24.37 -14.69
CA PRO A 248 46.68 24.17 -14.09
C PRO A 248 46.94 25.14 -12.94
#